data_AF-A0A8J7K2S5-F1
#
_entry.id   AF-A0A8J7K2S5-F1
#
_cell.length_a   1.000
_cell.length_b   1.000
_cell.length_c   1.000
_cell.angle_alpha   90.00
_cell.angle_beta   90.00
_cell.angle_gamma   90.00
#
_symmetry.space_group_name_H-M   'P 1'
#
loop_
_entity.id
_entity.type
_entity.pdbx_description
1 polymer ?
#
loop_
_entity_poly.entity_id
_entity_poly.type
_entity_poly.pdbx_seq_one_letter_code
_entity_poly.pdbx_strand_id
1 'polypeptide(L)'
;MTYWVKIYYEKKEYVVDFKRVTAFCCEPNGRVTFWLPNSAIPIVIIPHNNQEDYQKILEYIERVNKSESEGAYWVKISYERNEYVINLKCISSFCHEPNGRITFWLPDSSIPVIINPASNPESYEKVLHYIHQTTGYSLNKS
;
A
#
# COMPACT_ATOMS: atom_id res chain seq x y z
N MET A 1 12.78 9.94 -10.71
CA MET A 1 12.22 9.42 -11.98
C MET A 1 10.82 8.89 -11.75
N THR A 2 9.86 9.34 -12.55
CA THR A 2 8.42 8.99 -12.54
C THR A 2 8.16 7.61 -13.16
N TYR A 3 6.98 7.03 -12.96
CA TYR A 3 6.53 5.80 -13.63
C TYR A 3 5.09 5.99 -14.11
N TRP A 4 4.93 6.58 -15.29
CA TRP A 4 3.62 6.89 -15.87
C TRP A 4 3.00 5.67 -16.53
N VAL A 5 1.75 5.39 -16.18
CA VAL A 5 0.96 4.27 -16.71
C VAL A 5 -0.39 4.78 -17.18
N LYS A 6 -0.80 4.37 -18.39
CA LYS A 6 -2.14 4.60 -18.90
C LYS A 6 -3.04 3.45 -18.47
N ILE A 7 -4.19 3.77 -17.87
CA ILE A 7 -5.20 2.82 -17.38
C ILE A 7 -6.56 3.19 -17.95
N TYR A 8 -7.30 2.21 -18.46
CA TYR A 8 -8.68 2.35 -18.89
C TYR A 8 -9.64 1.84 -17.81
N TYR A 9 -10.49 2.73 -17.30
CA TYR A 9 -11.43 2.41 -16.23
C TYR A 9 -12.72 3.21 -16.41
N GLU A 10 -13.88 2.56 -16.28
CA GLU A 10 -15.21 3.18 -16.45
C GLU A 10 -15.36 4.07 -17.71
N LYS A 11 -14.89 3.56 -18.85
CA LYS A 11 -14.91 4.26 -20.15
C LYS A 11 -14.08 5.55 -20.20
N LYS A 12 -13.20 5.76 -19.22
CA LYS A 12 -12.27 6.89 -19.14
C LYS A 12 -10.84 6.41 -19.23
N GLU A 13 -9.98 7.27 -19.75
CA GLU A 13 -8.54 7.07 -19.76
C GLU A 13 -7.91 7.85 -18.61
N TYR A 14 -7.11 7.17 -17.80
CA TYR A 14 -6.32 7.76 -16.73
C TYR A 14 -4.84 7.62 -17.08
N VAL A 15 -4.06 8.66 -16.81
CA VAL A 15 -2.60 8.61 -16.86
C VAL A 15 -2.11 8.86 -15.44
N VAL A 16 -1.56 7.82 -14.83
CA VAL A 16 -1.24 7.80 -13.39
C VAL A 16 0.26 7.59 -13.22
N ASP A 17 0.91 8.42 -12.42
CA ASP A 17 2.27 8.13 -11.95
C ASP A 17 2.18 7.13 -10.80
N PHE A 18 2.47 5.87 -11.06
CA PHE A 18 2.39 4.83 -10.04
C PHE A 18 3.36 5.06 -8.88
N LYS A 19 4.42 5.87 -9.04
CA LYS A 19 5.26 6.27 -7.90
C LYS A 19 4.52 7.12 -6.88
N ARG A 20 3.42 7.76 -7.25
CA ARG A 20 2.58 8.56 -6.35
C ARG A 20 1.43 7.75 -5.75
N VAL A 21 1.17 6.54 -6.23
CA VAL A 21 0.18 5.64 -5.63
C VAL A 21 0.70 5.18 -4.29
N THR A 22 -0.09 5.38 -3.23
CA THR A 22 0.35 5.10 -1.86
C THR A 22 0.12 3.65 -1.44
N ALA A 23 -0.87 2.99 -2.03
CA ALA A 23 -1.22 1.62 -1.73
C ALA A 23 -1.98 0.91 -2.85
N PHE A 24 -1.82 -0.41 -2.90
CA PHE A 24 -2.64 -1.34 -3.67
C PHE A 24 -3.32 -2.32 -2.71
N CYS A 25 -4.60 -2.58 -2.93
CA CYS A 25 -5.37 -3.60 -2.22
C CYS A 25 -5.65 -4.75 -3.18
N CYS A 26 -5.01 -5.89 -2.92
CA CYS A 26 -5.15 -7.13 -3.69
C CYS A 26 -6.15 -8.04 -2.96
N GLU A 27 -7.26 -8.36 -3.62
CA GLU A 27 -8.29 -9.23 -3.08
C GLU A 27 -8.07 -10.69 -3.54
N PRO A 28 -8.55 -11.70 -2.78
CA PRO A 28 -8.35 -13.12 -3.11
C PRO A 28 -8.91 -13.56 -4.47
N ASN A 29 -9.89 -12.83 -5.01
CA ASN A 29 -10.46 -13.11 -6.34
C ASN A 29 -9.65 -12.51 -7.50
N GLY A 30 -8.46 -11.95 -7.21
CA GLY A 30 -7.60 -11.30 -8.20
C GLY A 30 -8.02 -9.88 -8.55
N ARG A 31 -9.01 -9.28 -7.87
CA ARG A 31 -9.31 -7.86 -8.01
C ARG A 31 -8.20 -7.05 -7.34
N VAL A 32 -7.74 -6.00 -8.03
CA VAL A 32 -6.80 -5.03 -7.47
C VAL A 32 -7.44 -3.66 -7.48
N THR A 33 -7.42 -3.02 -6.31
CA THR A 33 -7.88 -1.64 -6.12
C THR A 33 -6.70 -0.76 -5.75
N PHE A 34 -6.60 0.41 -6.38
CA PHE A 34 -5.72 1.48 -5.92
C PHE A 34 -6.46 2.81 -5.98
N TRP A 35 -5.98 3.82 -5.25
CA TRP A 35 -6.60 5.14 -5.23
C TRP A 35 -5.78 6.11 -6.06
N LEU A 36 -6.47 6.93 -6.86
CA LEU A 36 -5.84 7.99 -7.61
C LEU A 36 -5.24 9.02 -6.64
N PRO A 37 -3.93 9.34 -6.78
CA PRO A 37 -3.25 10.23 -5.85
C PRO A 37 -3.97 11.58 -5.70
N ASN A 38 -4.16 12.03 -4.47
CA ASN A 38 -4.82 13.29 -4.08
C ASN A 38 -6.31 13.40 -4.44
N SER A 39 -7.00 12.31 -4.79
CA SER A 39 -8.41 12.41 -5.22
C SER A 39 -9.37 11.42 -4.58
N ALA A 40 -8.89 10.48 -3.76
CA ALA A 40 -9.70 9.42 -3.14
C ALA A 40 -10.53 8.54 -4.08
N ILE A 41 -10.43 8.74 -5.40
CA ILE A 41 -11.14 7.96 -6.40
C ILE A 41 -10.48 6.58 -6.50
N PRO A 42 -11.20 5.49 -6.20
CA PRO A 42 -10.68 4.15 -6.40
C PRO A 42 -10.69 3.79 -7.89
N ILE A 43 -9.64 3.12 -8.34
CA ILE A 43 -9.56 2.43 -9.62
C ILE A 43 -9.54 0.94 -9.30
N VAL A 44 -10.53 0.22 -9.83
CA VAL A 44 -10.72 -1.21 -9.58
C VAL A 44 -10.49 -1.97 -10.87
N ILE A 45 -9.47 -2.83 -10.88
CA ILE A 45 -9.10 -3.64 -12.05
C ILE A 45 -9.28 -5.12 -11.71
N ILE A 46 -9.89 -5.85 -12.64
CA ILE A 46 -10.14 -7.29 -12.55
C ILE A 46 -9.58 -7.97 -13.81
N PRO A 47 -8.89 -9.11 -13.67
CA PRO A 47 -8.13 -9.71 -14.77
C PRO A 47 -8.98 -10.08 -15.98
N HIS A 48 -10.20 -10.59 -15.75
CA HIS A 48 -11.09 -11.05 -16.83
C HIS A 48 -11.65 -9.91 -17.71
N ASN A 49 -11.64 -8.66 -17.23
CA ASN A 49 -12.18 -7.52 -17.96
C ASN A 49 -11.07 -6.66 -18.58
N ASN A 50 -9.92 -6.56 -17.92
CA ASN A 50 -8.81 -5.71 -18.37
C ASN A 50 -7.46 -6.33 -18.00
N GLN A 51 -7.09 -7.38 -18.73
CA GLN A 51 -5.86 -8.14 -18.50
C GLN A 51 -4.59 -7.30 -18.72
N GLU A 52 -4.61 -6.38 -19.69
CA GLU A 52 -3.45 -5.54 -20.01
C GLU A 52 -3.11 -4.60 -18.86
N ASP A 53 -4.08 -3.83 -18.37
CA ASP A 53 -3.84 -2.91 -17.26
C ASP A 53 -3.61 -3.65 -15.94
N TYR A 54 -4.26 -4.80 -15.77
CA TYR A 54 -3.99 -5.68 -14.65
C TYR A 54 -2.51 -6.11 -14.61
N GLN A 55 -1.95 -6.51 -15.75
CA GLN A 55 -0.55 -6.90 -15.84
C GLN A 55 0.41 -5.73 -15.53
N LYS A 56 0.12 -4.51 -16.02
CA LYS A 56 0.92 -3.31 -15.69
C LYS A 56 0.98 -3.06 -14.18
N ILE A 57 -0.14 -3.28 -13.48
CA ILE A 57 -0.21 -3.12 -12.02
C ILE A 57 0.60 -4.20 -11.32
N LEU A 58 0.47 -5.47 -11.73
CA LEU A 58 1.23 -6.58 -11.15
C LEU A 58 2.74 -6.41 -11.33
N GLU A 59 3.19 -5.99 -12.50
CA GLU A 59 4.60 -5.70 -12.78
C GLU A 59 5.15 -4.60 -11.87
N TYR A 60 4.35 -3.54 -11.64
CA TYR A 60 4.74 -2.49 -10.72
C TYR A 60 4.81 -2.97 -9.27
N ILE A 61 3.81 -3.73 -8.82
CA ILE A 61 3.79 -4.34 -7.48
C ILE A 61 5.01 -5.25 -7.29
N GLU A 62 5.31 -6.11 -8.26
CA GLU A 62 6.48 -6.99 -8.23
C GLU A 62 7.78 -6.19 -8.17
N ARG A 63 7.88 -5.12 -8.97
CA ARG A 63 9.03 -4.22 -8.96
C ARG A 63 9.26 -3.58 -7.59
N VAL A 64 8.23 -3.05 -6.93
CA VAL A 64 8.40 -2.40 -5.61
C VAL A 64 8.64 -3.40 -4.49
N ASN A 65 8.21 -4.66 -4.65
CA ASN A 65 8.50 -5.73 -3.70
C ASN A 65 9.94 -6.23 -3.80
N LYS A 66 10.50 -6.34 -5.01
CA LYS A 66 11.90 -6.79 -5.23
C LYS A 66 12.93 -5.69 -4.98
N SER A 67 12.49 -4.45 -5.04
CA SER A 67 13.35 -3.27 -4.91
C SER A 67 13.59 -2.98 -3.42
N GLU A 68 14.74 -3.44 -2.91
CA GLU A 68 15.33 -2.90 -1.67
C GLU A 68 15.92 -1.50 -1.88
N SER A 69 15.95 -1.00 -3.12
CA SER A 69 16.70 0.19 -3.50
C SER A 69 16.23 1.45 -2.76
N GLU A 70 17.22 2.13 -2.21
CA GLU A 70 17.24 3.39 -1.46
C GLU A 70 15.91 4.17 -1.42
N GLY A 71 15.19 3.97 -0.32
CA GLY A 71 14.11 4.85 0.08
C GLY A 71 12.71 4.45 -0.39
N ALA A 72 12.44 3.21 -0.75
CA ALA A 72 11.08 2.72 -0.94
C ALA A 72 10.71 1.79 0.23
N TYR A 73 10.00 2.29 1.25
CA TYR A 73 9.56 1.47 2.40
C TYR A 73 8.21 0.82 2.10
N TRP A 74 8.18 -0.10 1.15
CA TRP A 74 6.97 -0.87 0.84
C TRP A 74 6.80 -2.04 1.80
N VAL A 75 5.58 -2.26 2.30
CA VAL A 75 5.20 -3.39 3.15
C VAL A 75 4.00 -4.12 2.59
N LYS A 76 3.92 -5.43 2.85
CA LYS A 76 2.76 -6.26 2.55
C LYS A 76 2.02 -6.58 3.84
N ILE A 77 0.73 -6.30 3.90
CA ILE A 77 -0.07 -6.50 5.12
C ILE A 77 -1.33 -7.27 4.75
N SER A 78 -1.49 -8.43 5.37
CA SER A 78 -2.76 -9.15 5.38
C SER A 78 -3.71 -8.47 6.36
N TYR A 79 -4.80 -7.91 5.86
CA TYR A 79 -5.82 -7.21 6.65
C TYR A 79 -7.20 -7.38 5.99
N GLU A 80 -8.24 -7.68 6.78
CA GLU A 80 -9.62 -7.90 6.30
C GLU A 80 -9.74 -8.88 5.11
N ARG A 81 -8.94 -9.96 5.12
CA ARG A 81 -8.86 -10.98 4.04
C ARG A 81 -8.25 -10.48 2.72
N ASN A 82 -7.76 -9.25 2.67
CA ASN A 82 -7.05 -8.68 1.54
C ASN A 82 -5.55 -8.58 1.85
N GLU A 83 -4.73 -8.55 0.80
CA GLU A 83 -3.32 -8.17 0.89
C GLU A 83 -3.16 -6.71 0.48
N TYR A 84 -2.66 -5.88 1.37
CA TYR A 84 -2.32 -4.49 1.08
C TYR A 84 -0.82 -4.37 0.81
N VAL A 85 -0.46 -3.74 -0.30
CA VAL A 85 0.92 -3.34 -0.64
C VAL A 85 1.02 -1.84 -0.44
N ILE A 86 1.72 -1.38 0.60
CA ILE A 86 1.65 0.00 1.10
C ILE A 86 3.02 0.64 1.12
N ASN A 87 3.14 1.87 0.62
CA ASN A 87 4.33 2.69 0.75
C ASN A 87 4.31 3.48 2.07
N LEU A 88 5.11 3.06 3.05
CA LEU A 88 5.16 3.70 4.38
C LEU A 88 5.59 5.16 4.33
N LYS A 89 6.35 5.59 3.31
CA LYS A 89 6.74 7.00 3.15
C LYS A 89 5.59 7.97 2.95
N CYS A 90 4.44 7.45 2.53
CA CYS A 90 3.25 8.25 2.33
C CYS A 90 2.40 8.35 3.59
N ILE A 91 2.66 7.52 4.60
CA ILE A 91 1.89 7.50 5.85
C ILE A 91 2.33 8.64 6.75
N SER A 92 1.35 9.44 7.19
CA SER A 92 1.58 10.65 7.97
C SER A 92 1.31 10.50 9.47
N SER A 93 0.69 9.40 9.89
CA SER A 93 0.34 9.15 11.29
C SER A 93 0.29 7.67 11.63
N PHE A 94 0.67 7.34 12.85
CA PHE A 94 0.65 5.99 13.42
C PHE A 94 0.06 6.05 14.82
N CYS A 95 -0.82 5.11 15.15
CA CYS A 95 -1.41 4.93 16.46
C CYS A 95 -0.97 3.56 16.99
N HIS A 96 -0.29 3.52 18.13
CA HIS A 96 0.07 2.28 18.82
C HIS A 96 -0.88 2.03 19.98
N GLU A 97 -1.57 0.89 19.94
CA GLU A 97 -2.52 0.48 20.95
C GLU A 97 -1.84 -0.34 22.06
N PRO A 98 -2.35 -0.33 23.31
CA PRO A 98 -1.77 -1.10 24.42
C PRO A 98 -1.66 -2.62 24.16
N ASN A 99 -2.51 -3.15 23.28
CA ASN A 99 -2.50 -4.55 22.88
C ASN A 99 -1.36 -4.89 21.88
N GLY A 100 -0.55 -3.90 21.46
CA GLY A 100 0.52 -4.05 20.48
C GLY A 100 0.06 -4.01 19.02
N ARG A 101 -1.14 -3.49 18.74
CA ARG A 101 -1.58 -3.18 17.38
C ARG A 101 -1.05 -1.81 16.97
N ILE A 102 -0.72 -1.67 15.70
CA ILE A 102 -0.44 -0.38 15.08
C ILE A 102 -1.54 -0.12 14.05
N THR A 103 -2.21 1.02 14.17
CA THR A 103 -3.19 1.51 13.20
C THR A 103 -2.62 2.73 12.49
N PHE A 104 -2.76 2.77 11.16
CA PHE A 104 -2.45 3.94 10.35
C PHE A 104 -3.44 4.06 9.19
N TRP A 105 -3.47 5.21 8.53
CA TRP A 105 -4.49 5.51 7.51
C TRP A 105 -3.85 5.71 6.15
N LEU A 106 -4.46 5.11 5.12
CA LEU A 106 -4.06 5.33 3.75
C LEU A 106 -4.38 6.78 3.34
N PRO A 107 -3.40 7.57 2.87
CA PRO A 107 -3.58 9.01 2.63
C PRO A 107 -4.70 9.33 1.64
N ASP A 108 -4.81 8.53 0.58
CA ASP A 108 -5.78 8.78 -0.48
C ASP A 108 -7.17 8.24 -0.14
N SER A 109 -7.34 7.29 0.78
CA SER A 109 -8.65 6.66 1.03
C SER A 109 -9.19 6.83 2.45
N SER A 110 -8.36 7.32 3.37
CA SER A 110 -8.66 7.35 4.82
C SER A 110 -9.02 5.98 5.41
N ILE A 111 -8.72 4.88 4.70
CA ILE A 111 -8.97 3.53 5.18
C ILE A 111 -7.97 3.23 6.31
N PRO A 112 -8.44 2.81 7.50
CA PRO A 112 -7.55 2.34 8.55
C PRO A 112 -6.98 0.97 8.18
N VAL A 113 -5.67 0.83 8.29
CA VAL A 113 -4.97 -0.45 8.19
C VAL A 113 -4.41 -0.78 9.57
N ILE A 114 -4.81 -1.94 10.08
CA ILE A 114 -4.40 -2.43 11.39
C ILE A 114 -3.41 -3.57 11.20
N ILE A 115 -2.21 -3.42 11.74
CA ILE A 115 -1.17 -4.44 11.74
C ILE A 115 -0.87 -4.89 13.17
N ASN A 116 -0.60 -6.17 13.34
CA ASN A 116 -0.22 -6.77 14.61
C ASN A 116 0.88 -7.83 14.37
N PRO A 117 1.69 -8.13 15.39
CA PRO A 117 2.83 -9.03 15.24
C PRO A 117 2.42 -10.49 14.99
N ALA A 118 1.20 -10.91 15.35
CA ALA A 118 0.75 -12.29 15.19
C ALA A 118 0.40 -12.63 13.73
N SER A 119 -0.22 -11.69 13.00
CA SER A 119 -0.63 -11.92 11.61
C SER A 119 0.37 -11.44 10.57
N ASN A 120 1.21 -10.46 10.91
CA ASN A 120 2.14 -9.82 9.96
C ASN A 120 3.51 -9.54 10.62
N PRO A 121 4.22 -10.55 11.16
CA PRO A 121 5.42 -10.32 11.99
C PRO A 121 6.52 -9.52 11.28
N GLU A 122 6.88 -9.90 10.05
CA GLU A 122 7.94 -9.22 9.28
C GLU A 122 7.57 -7.77 8.94
N SER A 123 6.35 -7.57 8.41
CA SER A 123 5.87 -6.23 8.09
C SER A 123 5.67 -5.37 9.34
N TYR A 124 5.32 -5.97 10.48
CA TYR A 124 5.18 -5.26 11.75
C TYR A 124 6.52 -4.71 12.22
N GLU A 125 7.58 -5.53 12.21
CA GLU A 125 8.94 -5.07 12.50
C GLU A 125 9.41 -3.99 11.52
N LYS A 126 9.11 -4.14 10.23
CA LYS A 126 9.44 -3.12 9.22
C LYS A 126 8.72 -1.79 9.47
N VAL A 127 7.46 -1.82 9.92
CA VAL A 127 6.71 -0.62 10.32
C VAL A 127 7.34 0.03 11.56
N LEU A 128 7.64 -0.75 12.61
CA LEU A 128 8.32 -0.24 13.81
C LEU A 128 9.67 0.41 13.47
N HIS A 129 10.48 -0.27 12.67
CA HIS A 129 11.77 0.24 12.22
C HIS A 129 11.59 1.54 11.41
N TYR A 130 10.62 1.60 10.49
CA TYR A 130 10.33 2.81 9.72
C TYR A 130 9.93 3.99 10.62
N ILE A 131 9.07 3.76 11.61
CA ILE A 131 8.63 4.79 12.56
C ILE A 131 9.83 5.32 13.35
N HIS A 132 10.68 4.42 13.87
CA HIS A 132 11.85 4.82 14.63
C HIS A 132 12.85 5.61 13.78
N GLN A 133 13.17 5.12 12.58
CA GLN A 133 14.08 5.81 11.66
C GLN A 133 13.57 7.19 11.21
N THR A 134 12.25 7.32 11.02
CA THR A 134 11.66 8.56 10.49
C THR A 134 11.38 9.60 11.58
N THR A 135 10.99 9.15 12.78
CA THR A 135 10.48 10.03 13.84
C THR A 135 11.35 10.09 15.09
N GLY A 136 12.28 9.14 15.27
CA GLY A 136 13.06 8.97 16.49
C GLY A 136 12.30 8.29 17.64
N TYR A 137 10.97 8.10 17.54
CA TYR A 137 10.18 7.47 18.59
C TYR A 137 10.20 5.94 18.49
N SER A 138 10.28 5.27 19.64
CA SER A 138 10.14 3.82 19.75
C SER A 138 8.75 3.49 20.30
N LEU A 139 8.01 2.65 19.58
CA LEU A 139 6.70 2.15 19.99
C LEU A 139 6.89 0.78 20.63
N ASN A 140 7.26 0.77 21.91
CA ASN A 140 7.42 -0.45 22.69
C ASN A 140 6.23 -0.64 23.62
N LYS A 141 5.99 -1.87 24.08
CA LYS A 141 5.14 -2.10 25.25
C LYS A 141 5.81 -1.45 26.46
N SER A 142 5.12 -0.50 27.08
CA SER A 142 5.43 0.02 28.42
C SER A 142 5.19 -1.04 29.47
#